data_AF-A0A8J4QWR0-F1
#
_entry.id   AF-A0A8J4QWR0-F1
#
_cell.length_a   1.000
_cell.length_b   1.000
_cell.length_c   1.000
_cell.angle_alpha   90.00
_cell.angle_beta   90.00
_cell.angle_gamma   90.00
#
_symmetry.space_group_name_H-M   'P 1'
#
loop_
_entity.id
_entity.type
_entity.pdbx_description
1 polymer ?
#
loop_
_entity_poly.entity_id
_entity_poly.type
_entity_poly.pdbx_seq_one_letter_code
_entity_poly.pdbx_strand_id
1 'polypeptide(L)'
;MKLVVLLNMKIFLLLLHLTQLARRGGSPLNFKFVEHHKTTAFMFTSYGTESIWNMDGEPFQAHQLSAQVFRGLVSLFASGPEV
;
A
#
# COMPACT_ATOMS: atom_id res chain seq x y z
N MET A 1 9.94 2.58 -1.76
CA MET A 1 8.61 2.02 -1.43
C MET A 1 7.66 2.39 -2.55
N LYS A 2 6.62 1.57 -2.80
CA LYS A 2 5.52 1.94 -3.69
C LYS A 2 4.36 2.42 -2.81
N LEU A 3 3.93 3.66 -2.99
CA LEU A 3 2.72 4.19 -2.38
C LEU A 3 1.59 4.08 -3.41
N VAL A 4 0.51 3.40 -3.02
CA VAL A 4 -0.69 3.24 -3.84
C VAL A 4 -1.84 3.94 -3.14
N VAL A 5 -2.47 4.90 -3.81
CA VAL A 5 -3.59 5.68 -3.27
C VAL A 5 -4.85 5.37 -4.06
N LEU A 6 -5.92 5.04 -3.36
CA LEU A 6 -7.24 4.85 -3.94
C LEU A 6 -8.06 6.13 -3.71
N LEU A 7 -8.40 6.82 -4.80
CA LEU A 7 -9.23 8.02 -4.75
C LEU A 7 -10.71 7.67 -4.49
N ASN A 8 -11.52 8.69 -4.22
CA ASN A 8 -12.96 8.52 -3.97
C ASN A 8 -13.69 7.97 -5.21
N MET A 9 -14.26 6.76 -5.09
CA MET A 9 -14.90 6.05 -6.18
C MET A 9 -16.28 5.49 -5.84
N LYS A 10 -17.05 5.21 -6.88
CA LYS A 10 -18.31 4.46 -6.76
C LYS A 10 -18.05 3.03 -6.30
N ILE A 11 -18.92 2.50 -5.45
CA ILE A 11 -18.76 1.17 -4.84
C ILE A 11 -18.63 0.02 -5.85
N PHE A 12 -19.31 0.11 -7.01
CA PHE A 12 -19.17 -0.88 -8.09
C PHE A 12 -17.74 -0.93 -8.65
N LEU A 13 -17.07 0.23 -8.78
CA LEU A 13 -15.69 0.30 -9.24
C LEU A 13 -14.72 -0.31 -8.22
N LEU A 14 -14.98 -0.12 -6.92
CA LEU A 14 -14.23 -0.77 -5.86
C LEU A 14 -14.39 -2.29 -5.93
N LEU A 15 -15.60 -2.79 -6.08
CA LEU A 15 -15.85 -4.23 -6.20
C LEU A 15 -15.15 -4.83 -7.42
N LEU A 16 -15.23 -4.16 -8.58
CA LEU A 16 -14.54 -4.59 -9.79
C LEU A 16 -13.01 -4.63 -9.58
N HIS A 17 -12.46 -3.63 -8.89
CA HIS A 17 -11.04 -3.59 -8.54
C HIS A 17 -10.64 -4.75 -7.64
N LEU A 18 -11.43 -5.07 -6.61
CA LEU A 18 -11.19 -6.22 -5.74
C LEU A 18 -11.25 -7.54 -6.51
N THR A 19 -12.19 -7.68 -7.45
CA THR A 19 -12.27 -8.87 -8.32
C THR A 19 -11.03 -9.00 -9.20
N GLN A 20 -10.51 -7.89 -9.76
CA GLN A 20 -9.26 -7.90 -10.53
C GLN A 20 -8.04 -8.21 -9.65
N LEU A 21 -8.05 -7.80 -8.38
CA LEU A 21 -6.97 -8.06 -7.42
C LEU A 21 -6.87 -9.55 -7.07
N ALA A 22 -8.01 -10.22 -6.92
CA ALA A 22 -8.08 -11.65 -6.62
C ALA A 22 -7.84 -12.55 -7.87
N ARG A 23 -8.03 -12.01 -9.08
CA ARG A 23 -7.92 -12.78 -10.33
C ARG A 23 -6.46 -12.98 -10.74
N ARG A 24 -6.06 -14.23 -11.03
CA ARG A 24 -4.77 -14.50 -11.68
C ARG A 24 -4.68 -13.78 -13.03
N GLY A 25 -3.61 -13.02 -13.24
CA GLY A 25 -3.43 -12.19 -14.44
C GLY A 25 -4.35 -10.96 -14.52
N GLY A 26 -5.03 -10.60 -13.43
CA GLY A 26 -5.78 -9.33 -13.35
C GLY A 26 -4.85 -8.12 -13.35
N SER A 27 -5.39 -6.96 -13.74
CA SER A 27 -4.67 -5.68 -13.74
C SER A 27 -5.31 -4.72 -12.72
N PRO A 28 -5.28 -5.04 -11.41
CA PRO A 28 -5.94 -4.24 -10.37
C PRO A 28 -5.40 -2.82 -10.26
N LEU A 29 -4.21 -2.57 -10.79
CA LEU A 29 -3.52 -1.29 -10.71
C LEU A 29 -3.85 -0.34 -11.87
N ASN A 30 -4.59 -0.78 -12.89
CA ASN A 30 -4.88 -0.03 -14.11
C ASN A 30 -6.26 0.65 -14.11
N PHE A 31 -6.64 1.21 -12.97
CA PHE A 31 -7.86 2.01 -12.85
C PHE A 31 -7.50 3.48 -12.69
N LYS A 32 -8.31 4.39 -13.26
CA LYS A 32 -8.09 5.85 -13.19
C LYS A 32 -8.04 6.41 -11.77
N PHE A 33 -8.52 5.65 -10.80
CA PHE A 33 -8.59 6.03 -9.40
C PHE A 33 -7.48 5.49 -8.53
N VAL A 34 -6.59 4.71 -9.12
CA VAL A 34 -5.42 4.14 -8.46
C VAL A 34 -4.23 5.01 -8.86
N GLU A 35 -3.73 5.81 -7.93
CA GLU A 35 -2.54 6.62 -8.12
C GLU A 35 -1.30 5.88 -7.60
N HIS A 36 -0.19 6.01 -8.32
CA HIS A 36 1.06 5.33 -8.04
C HIS A 36 2.19 6.32 -7.82
N HIS A 37 2.80 6.27 -6.64
CA HIS A 37 3.94 7.10 -6.31
C HIS A 37 5.12 6.24 -5.86
N LYS A 38 6.25 6.40 -6.57
CA LYS A 38 7.53 5.87 -6.10
C LYS A 38 8.14 6.92 -5.16
N THR A 39 8.09 6.66 -3.86
CA THR A 39 8.66 7.56 -2.85
C THR A 39 9.53 6.80 -1.85
N THR A 40 10.43 7.55 -1.21
CA THR A 40 11.28 7.11 -0.11
C THR A 40 10.73 7.50 1.25
N ALA A 41 9.85 8.50 1.32
CA ALA A 41 9.18 8.92 2.55
C ALA A 41 7.77 9.45 2.26
N PHE A 42 6.87 9.31 3.22
CA PHE A 42 5.57 9.97 3.17
C PHE A 42 5.10 10.32 4.58
N MET A 43 4.17 11.25 4.63
CA MET A 43 3.42 11.59 5.83
C MET A 43 1.94 11.62 5.46
N PHE A 44 1.13 11.00 6.31
CA PHE A 44 -0.31 10.98 6.20
C PHE A 44 -0.92 11.53 7.48
N THR A 45 -1.96 12.34 7.35
CA THR A 45 -2.78 12.83 8.46
C THR A 45 -4.23 12.52 8.15
N SER A 46 -4.92 11.83 9.04
CA SER A 46 -6.32 11.46 8.82
C SER A 46 -7.22 12.69 8.89
N TYR A 47 -8.35 12.64 8.18
CA TYR A 47 -9.41 13.61 8.36
C TYR A 47 -10.23 13.20 9.60
N GLY A 48 -10.10 13.94 10.70
CA GLY A 48 -10.70 13.61 12.00
C GLY A 48 -9.65 13.56 13.11
N THR A 49 -9.95 12.91 14.24
CA THR A 49 -9.03 12.80 15.39
C THR A 49 -8.40 11.42 15.54
N GLU A 50 -8.88 10.43 14.79
CA GLU A 50 -8.47 9.03 14.94
C GLU A 50 -8.28 8.37 13.58
N SER A 51 -7.46 7.31 13.55
CA SER A 51 -7.27 6.42 12.41
C SER A 51 -6.59 5.13 12.87
N ILE A 52 -6.96 4.02 12.24
CA ILE A 52 -6.40 2.69 12.49
C ILE A 52 -5.69 2.21 11.23
N TRP A 53 -4.46 1.77 11.39
CA TRP A 53 -3.56 1.30 10.35
C TRP A 53 -3.25 -0.17 10.53
N ASN A 54 -2.97 -0.85 9.42
CA ASN A 54 -2.34 -2.16 9.44
C ASN A 54 -0.85 -1.99 9.14
N MET A 55 0.02 -2.44 10.06
CA MET A 55 1.47 -2.48 9.88
C MET A 55 1.92 -3.94 9.95
N ASP A 56 2.32 -4.51 8.82
CA ASP A 56 2.77 -5.90 8.70
C ASP A 56 1.83 -6.94 9.34
N GLY A 57 0.51 -6.67 9.34
CA GLY A 57 -0.51 -7.55 9.92
C GLY A 57 -1.08 -7.07 11.26
N GLU A 58 -0.41 -6.15 11.95
CA GLU A 58 -0.79 -5.69 13.29
C GLU A 58 -1.55 -4.33 13.25
N PRO A 59 -2.55 -4.12 14.13
CA PRO A 59 -3.26 -2.86 14.22
C PRO A 59 -2.41 -1.77 14.89
N PHE A 60 -2.43 -0.56 14.33
CA PHE A 60 -1.73 0.61 14.85
C PHE A 60 -2.61 1.85 14.81
N GLN A 61 -2.90 2.42 15.96
CA GLN A 61 -3.75 3.61 16.07
C GLN A 61 -2.88 4.87 15.99
N ALA A 62 -3.09 5.69 14.95
CA ALA A 62 -2.39 6.95 14.78
C ALA A 62 -3.17 7.90 13.88
N HIS A 63 -3.44 9.10 14.38
CA HIS A 63 -4.02 10.19 13.58
C HIS A 63 -3.04 10.67 12.50
N GLN A 64 -1.76 10.73 12.82
CA GLN A 64 -0.68 11.10 11.92
C GLN A 64 0.32 9.95 11.82
N LEU A 65 0.63 9.53 10.60
CA LEU A 65 1.59 8.47 10.31
C LEU A 65 2.67 9.03 9.39
N SER A 66 3.93 8.76 9.71
CA SER A 66 5.05 9.02 8.82
C SER A 66 5.87 7.76 8.63
N ALA A 67 6.41 7.58 7.44
CA ALA A 67 7.26 6.44 7.13
C ALA A 67 8.38 6.85 6.19
N GLN A 68 9.54 6.21 6.37
CA GLN A 68 10.73 6.41 5.56
C GLN A 68 11.40 5.07 5.29
N VAL A 69 11.87 4.89 4.05
CA VAL A 69 12.61 3.71 3.64
C VAL A 69 14.09 3.88 3.96
N PHE A 70 14.60 2.98 4.79
CA PHE A 70 16.03 2.79 4.99
C PHE A 70 16.50 1.59 4.18
N ARG A 71 17.60 1.74 3.43
CA ARG A 71 18.19 0.67 2.62
C ARG A 71 19.40 0.09 3.35
N GLY A 72 19.53 -1.23 3.32
CA GLY A 72 20.66 -1.93 3.96
C GLY A 72 20.58 -1.96 5.49
N LEU A 73 19.40 -1.75 6.07
CA LEU A 73 19.22 -1.73 7.52
C LEU A 73 19.32 -3.12 8.15
N VAL A 74 18.85 -4.15 7.45
CA VAL A 74 18.79 -5.53 7.94
C VAL A 74 19.48 -6.45 6.95
N SER A 75 20.31 -7.36 7.47
CA SER A 75 20.89 -8.47 6.71
C SER A 75 20.00 -9.69 6.86
N LEU A 76 19.62 -10.31 5.74
CA LEU A 76 18.80 -11.52 5.70
C LEU A 76 19.57 -12.62 4.97
N PHE A 77 19.55 -13.84 5.50
CA PHE A 77 20.02 -15.02 4.76
C PHE A 77 19.00 -15.38 3.69
N ALA A 78 19.45 -15.57 2.45
CA ALA A 78 18.61 -15.98 1.33
C ALA A 78 19.37 -17.02 0.49
N SER A 79 18.63 -17.98 -0.07
CA SER A 79 19.18 -18.91 -1.05
C SER A 79 19.65 -18.15 -2.29
N GLY A 80 20.80 -18.56 -2.85
CA GLY A 80 21.25 -18.06 -4.14
C GLY A 80 20.30 -18.45 -5.26
N PRO A 81 20.36 -17.77 -6.42
CA PRO A 81 19.60 -18.19 -7.60
C PRO A 81 19.95 -19.63 -7.96
N GLU A 82 18.92 -20.43 -8.30
CA GLU A 82 19.11 -21.79 -8.79
C GLU A 82 19.85 -21.73 -10.14
N VAL A 83 20.97 -22.47 -10.25
CA VAL A 83 21.78 -22.63 -11.47
C VAL A 83 21.26 -23.75 -12.35
#